data_AF-A0A3D2I5V7-F1
#
_entry.id   AF-A0A3D2I5V7-F1
#
_cell.length_a   1.000
_cell.length_b   1.000
_cell.length_c   1.000
_cell.angle_alpha   90.00
_cell.angle_beta   90.00
_cell.angle_gamma   90.00
#
_symmetry.space_group_name_H-M   'P 1'
#
loop_
_entity.id
_entity.type
_entity.pdbx_description
1 polymer ?
#
loop_
_entity_poly.entity_id
_entity_poly.type
_entity_poly.pdbx_seq_one_letter_code
_entity_poly.pdbx_strand_id
1 'polypeptide(L)'
;MDTNHRNNVPPCEDDDDIWYWGYSIFVPHIPNTRAYPYVSRIMGPDPKYRFARKFLQYQWPPKTPKGRRFDVELPGDGVYGVGIKRWNADKTLLLERQVYWLLLLDGNEYTIPKWQVLPLVEALRSGTLGA
;
A
#
# COMPACT_ATOMS: atom_id res chain seq x y z
N MET A 1 16.69 52.10 -11.31
CA MET A 1 16.44 52.09 -9.86
C MET A 1 14.95 52.13 -9.66
N ASP A 2 14.47 50.97 -9.27
CA ASP A 2 13.11 50.46 -9.24
C ASP A 2 12.23 51.13 -8.18
N THR A 3 10.93 51.21 -8.43
CA THR A 3 9.89 50.79 -7.46
C THR A 3 8.47 50.92 -8.05
N ASN A 4 7.63 49.94 -7.72
CA ASN A 4 6.17 49.91 -7.77
C ASN A 4 5.47 49.36 -9.03
N HIS A 5 5.58 48.03 -9.20
CA HIS A 5 4.44 47.22 -9.64
C HIS A 5 4.03 46.26 -8.51
N ARG A 6 3.12 46.71 -7.64
CA ARG A 6 2.34 45.80 -6.78
C ARG A 6 1.19 45.26 -7.62
N ASN A 7 1.41 44.11 -8.25
CA ASN A 7 0.32 43.28 -8.74
C ASN A 7 -0.23 42.50 -7.54
N ASN A 8 -1.50 42.75 -7.23
CA ASN A 8 -2.30 41.93 -6.32
C ASN A 8 -2.44 40.54 -6.94
N VAL A 9 -1.56 39.62 -6.56
CA VAL A 9 -1.75 38.18 -6.74
C VAL A 9 -2.68 37.73 -5.60
N PRO A 10 -3.77 36.97 -5.84
CA PRO A 10 -4.54 36.40 -4.76
C PRO A 10 -3.63 35.51 -3.91
N PRO A 11 -3.88 35.33 -2.60
CA PRO A 11 -3.17 34.32 -1.85
C PRO A 11 -3.52 32.99 -2.51
N CYS A 12 -2.54 32.37 -3.16
CA CYS A 12 -2.69 31.01 -3.64
C CYS A 12 -3.05 30.19 -2.40
N GLU A 13 -4.26 29.62 -2.47
CA GLU A 13 -4.88 28.81 -1.45
C GLU A 13 -3.90 27.71 -1.01
N ASP A 14 -4.05 27.30 0.25
CA ASP A 14 -3.39 26.13 0.83
C ASP A 14 -3.57 24.91 -0.09
N ASP A 15 -2.65 24.73 -1.04
CA ASP A 15 -2.37 23.43 -1.63
C ASP A 15 -1.57 22.67 -0.56
N ASP A 16 -2.30 22.23 0.47
CA ASP A 16 -2.04 21.00 1.20
C ASP A 16 -2.19 19.80 0.23
N ASP A 17 -1.52 19.86 -0.92
CA ASP A 17 -1.14 18.71 -1.73
C ASP A 17 -0.01 17.97 -0.98
N ILE A 18 -0.31 17.60 0.27
CA ILE A 18 0.36 16.52 0.96
C ILE A 18 -0.06 15.28 0.19
N TRP A 19 0.74 14.94 -0.82
CA TRP A 19 0.68 13.66 -1.50
C TRP A 19 0.82 12.56 -0.44
N TYR A 20 -0.29 12.00 0.04
CA TYR A 20 -0.28 10.83 0.92
C TYR A 20 0.21 9.62 0.10
N TRP A 21 1.54 9.54 -0.02
CA TRP A 21 2.39 8.34 -0.08
C TRP A 21 1.72 7.12 -0.71
N GLY A 22 1.87 6.99 -2.03
CA GLY A 22 1.64 5.72 -2.72
C GLY A 22 2.65 4.67 -2.25
N TYR A 23 2.17 3.53 -1.76
CA TYR A 23 3.00 2.40 -1.37
C TYR A 23 3.54 1.68 -2.61
N SER A 24 4.86 1.59 -2.73
CA SER A 24 5.52 0.95 -3.88
C SER A 24 6.00 -0.47 -3.57
N ILE A 25 5.55 -1.44 -4.36
CA ILE A 25 6.05 -2.83 -4.33
C ILE A 25 6.96 -3.06 -5.53
N PHE A 26 8.21 -3.41 -5.28
CA PHE A 26 9.07 -3.95 -6.33
C PHE A 26 8.89 -5.46 -6.46
N VAL A 27 8.49 -5.92 -7.64
CA VAL A 27 8.35 -7.34 -7.97
C VAL A 27 9.48 -7.73 -8.92
N PRO A 28 10.45 -8.54 -8.46
CA PRO A 28 11.57 -8.95 -9.29
C PRO A 28 11.11 -9.86 -10.42
N HIS A 29 11.75 -9.68 -11.58
CA HIS A 29 11.62 -10.60 -12.69
C HIS A 29 12.38 -11.88 -12.38
N ILE A 30 11.69 -13.01 -12.39
CA ILE A 30 12.27 -14.34 -12.27
C ILE A 30 11.86 -15.13 -13.52
N PRO A 31 12.82 -15.65 -14.31
CA PRO A 31 12.53 -16.43 -15.51
C PRO A 31 11.54 -17.58 -15.24
N ASN A 32 10.72 -17.91 -16.23
CA ASN A 32 9.74 -19.00 -16.18
C ASN A 32 8.71 -18.92 -15.03
N THR A 33 8.49 -17.72 -14.48
CA THR A 33 7.46 -17.47 -13.45
C THR A 33 6.56 -16.30 -13.81
N ARG A 34 5.36 -16.26 -13.22
CA ARG A 34 4.46 -15.11 -13.24
C ARG A 34 4.14 -14.68 -11.81
N ALA A 35 4.48 -13.43 -11.50
CA ALA A 35 4.20 -12.83 -10.20
C ALA A 35 2.99 -11.90 -10.26
N TYR A 36 2.17 -11.98 -9.22
CA TYR A 36 0.97 -11.18 -9.02
C TYR A 36 1.05 -10.54 -7.63
N PRO A 37 1.48 -9.26 -7.53
CA PRO A 37 1.44 -8.54 -6.28
C PRO A 37 -0.02 -8.23 -5.91
N TYR A 38 -0.26 -8.02 -4.62
CA TYR A 38 -1.50 -7.49 -4.12
C TYR A 38 -1.25 -6.71 -2.84
N VAL A 39 -2.01 -5.63 -2.67
CA VAL A 39 -2.17 -4.94 -1.39
C VAL A 39 -3.61 -5.07 -0.97
N SER A 40 -3.84 -5.23 0.32
CA SER A 40 -5.19 -5.31 0.86
C SER A 40 -5.27 -4.65 2.21
N ARG A 41 -6.29 -3.82 2.44
CA ARG A 41 -6.62 -3.32 3.77
C ARG A 41 -7.36 -4.41 4.54
N ILE A 42 -6.95 -4.64 5.78
CA ILE A 42 -7.64 -5.58 6.68
C ILE A 42 -8.79 -4.84 7.36
N MET A 43 -9.99 -5.37 7.20
CA MET A 43 -11.22 -4.75 7.70
C MET A 43 -11.69 -5.38 9.01
N GLY A 44 -11.14 -6.55 9.38
CA GLY A 44 -11.54 -7.29 10.57
C GLY A 44 -11.28 -8.79 10.44
N PRO A 45 -11.86 -9.62 11.32
CA PRO A 45 -11.77 -11.07 11.23
C PRO A 45 -12.60 -11.63 10.08
N ASP A 46 -12.18 -12.77 9.53
CA ASP A 46 -12.98 -13.59 8.62
C ASP A 46 -12.94 -15.04 9.10
N PRO A 47 -14.09 -15.74 9.21
CA PRO A 47 -14.14 -17.09 9.79
C PRO A 47 -13.47 -18.16 8.92
N LYS A 48 -13.36 -17.95 7.60
CA LYS A 48 -12.78 -18.92 6.66
C LYS A 48 -11.30 -18.62 6.36
N TYR A 49 -10.95 -17.35 6.25
CA TYR A 49 -9.64 -16.88 5.79
C TYR A 49 -8.86 -16.11 6.85
N ARG A 50 -9.34 -16.09 8.10
CA ARG A 50 -8.81 -15.37 9.27
C ARG A 50 -8.94 -13.85 9.21
N PHE A 51 -8.95 -13.24 8.02
CA PHE A 51 -9.00 -11.80 7.85
C PHE A 51 -9.97 -11.41 6.74
N ALA A 52 -10.89 -10.49 7.04
CA ALA A 52 -11.72 -9.81 6.04
C ALA A 52 -10.86 -8.72 5.39
N ARG A 53 -10.90 -8.63 4.05
CA ARG A 53 -9.97 -7.78 3.30
C ARG A 53 -10.63 -7.04 2.16
N LYS A 54 -10.22 -5.80 1.94
CA LYS A 54 -10.47 -5.04 0.71
C LYS A 54 -9.17 -4.96 -0.10
N PHE A 55 -9.16 -5.56 -1.29
CA PHE A 55 -8.01 -5.46 -2.19
C PHE A 55 -7.94 -4.05 -2.79
N LEU A 56 -6.73 -3.47 -2.78
CA LEU A 56 -6.48 -2.15 -3.35
C LEU A 56 -6.10 -2.30 -4.82
N GLN A 57 -6.57 -1.35 -5.62
CA GLN A 57 -6.28 -1.31 -7.05
C GLN A 57 -4.91 -0.71 -7.30
N TYR A 58 -4.31 -1.13 -8.40
CA TYR A 58 -3.06 -0.60 -8.89
C TYR A 58 -3.05 -0.74 -10.41
N GLN A 59 -2.27 0.11 -11.08
CA GLN A 59 -2.09 0.01 -12.52
C GLN A 59 -1.03 -1.05 -12.84
N TRP A 60 -1.17 -1.74 -13.97
CA TRP A 60 -0.18 -2.72 -14.42
C TRP A 60 0.97 -2.00 -15.13
N PRO A 61 2.14 -1.81 -14.50
CA PRO A 61 3.21 -1.00 -15.05
C PRO A 61 3.92 -1.76 -16.18
N PRO A 62 4.62 -1.06 -17.09
CA PRO A 62 5.49 -1.69 -18.07
C PRO A 62 6.54 -2.61 -17.44
N LYS A 63 6.91 -3.69 -18.13
CA LYS A 63 7.95 -4.63 -17.65
C LYS A 63 9.34 -4.06 -17.92
N THR A 64 10.19 -4.03 -16.90
CA THR A 64 11.64 -3.80 -17.06
C THR A 64 12.40 -5.13 -17.01
N PRO A 65 13.68 -5.19 -17.46
CA PRO A 65 14.51 -6.37 -17.29
C PRO A 65 14.66 -6.83 -15.83
N LYS A 66 14.66 -5.89 -14.87
CA LYS A 66 14.81 -6.18 -13.44
C LYS A 66 13.51 -6.61 -12.77
N GLY A 67 12.36 -6.19 -13.29
CA GLY A 67 11.07 -6.40 -12.64
C GLY A 67 10.04 -5.33 -12.97
N ARG A 68 9.09 -5.15 -12.05
CA ARG A 68 8.05 -4.12 -12.12
C ARG A 68 7.90 -3.46 -10.75
N ARG A 69 7.76 -2.14 -10.72
CA ARG A 69 7.34 -1.41 -9.52
C ARG A 69 5.85 -1.10 -9.64
N PHE A 70 5.10 -1.53 -8.64
CA PHE A 70 3.66 -1.32 -8.54
C PHE A 70 3.39 -0.29 -7.47
N ASP A 71 2.82 0.84 -7.86
CA ASP A 71 2.43 1.90 -6.94
C ASP A 71 0.96 1.73 -6.58
N VAL A 72 0.67 1.76 -5.29
CA VAL A 72 -0.65 1.51 -4.73
C VAL A 72 -1.01 2.63 -3.77
N GLU A 73 -2.14 3.27 -4.00
CA GLU A 73 -2.65 4.28 -3.09
C GLU A 73 -3.20 3.63 -1.81
N LEU A 74 -2.66 4.02 -0.66
CA LEU A 74 -3.17 3.59 0.64
C LEU A 74 -4.20 4.61 1.14
N PRO A 75 -5.43 4.20 1.48
CA PRO A 75 -6.52 5.11 1.86
C PRO A 75 -6.39 5.67 3.30
N GLY A 76 -5.18 5.89 3.79
CA GLY A 76 -4.87 6.37 5.15
C GLY A 76 -4.64 5.26 6.17
N ASP A 77 -4.70 5.62 7.45
CA ASP A 77 -4.30 4.75 8.56
C ASP A 77 -5.04 3.41 8.57
N GLY A 78 -4.29 2.34 8.83
CA GLY A 78 -4.82 1.00 8.64
C GLY A 78 -3.77 -0.08 8.73
N VAL A 79 -4.28 -1.31 8.87
CA VAL A 79 -3.45 -2.51 8.72
C VAL A 79 -3.59 -3.04 7.31
N TYR A 80 -2.45 -3.25 6.66
CA TYR A 80 -2.36 -3.69 5.28
C TYR A 80 -1.62 -5.04 5.19
N GLY A 81 -2.13 -5.92 4.34
CA GLY A 81 -1.43 -7.11 3.90
C GLY A 81 -0.92 -6.90 2.49
N VAL A 82 0.40 -6.95 2.34
CA VAL A 82 1.05 -6.83 1.04
C VAL A 82 1.69 -8.16 0.70
N GLY A 83 1.43 -8.68 -0.50
CA GLY A 83 1.96 -9.98 -0.88
C GLY A 83 2.21 -10.14 -2.36
N ILE A 84 3.00 -11.15 -2.68
CA ILE A 84 3.31 -11.55 -4.05
C ILE A 84 2.98 -13.04 -4.16
N LYS A 85 2.05 -13.38 -5.05
CA LYS A 85 1.84 -14.77 -5.48
C LYS A 85 2.68 -15.02 -6.71
N ARG A 86 3.52 -16.05 -6.70
CA ARG A 86 4.34 -16.45 -7.83
C ARG A 86 3.93 -17.83 -8.31
N TRP A 87 3.63 -17.90 -9.60
CA TRP A 87 3.26 -19.12 -10.30
C TRP A 87 4.34 -19.47 -11.31
N ASN A 88 4.35 -20.71 -11.78
CA ASN A 88 5.08 -21.08 -12.99
C ASN A 88 4.52 -20.35 -14.23
N ALA A 89 5.24 -20.44 -15.36
CA ALA A 89 4.96 -19.67 -16.57
C ALA A 89 3.56 -19.92 -17.18
N ASP A 90 3.02 -21.13 -17.01
CA ASP A 90 1.69 -21.53 -17.51
C ASP A 90 0.56 -21.26 -16.49
N LYS A 91 0.90 -20.79 -15.27
CA LYS A 91 -0.02 -20.48 -14.16
C LYS A 91 -0.75 -21.69 -13.56
N THR A 92 -0.22 -22.90 -13.71
CA THR A 92 -0.83 -24.13 -13.17
C THR A 92 -0.38 -24.43 -11.74
N LEU A 93 0.84 -24.03 -11.37
CA LEU A 93 1.44 -24.32 -10.06
C LEU A 93 1.82 -23.04 -9.32
N LEU A 94 1.31 -22.88 -8.09
CA LEU A 94 1.76 -21.84 -7.18
C LEU A 94 3.11 -22.25 -6.60
N LEU A 95 4.16 -21.53 -6.97
CA LEU A 95 5.52 -21.78 -6.51
C LEU A 95 5.78 -21.13 -5.16
N GLU A 96 5.28 -19.91 -4.96
CA GLU A 96 5.58 -19.13 -3.77
C GLU A 96 4.45 -18.17 -3.43
N ARG A 97 4.27 -17.93 -2.14
CA ARG A 97 3.44 -16.84 -1.62
C ARG A 97 4.18 -16.10 -0.51
N GLN A 98 4.63 -14.89 -0.82
CA GLN A 98 5.21 -13.98 0.16
C GLN A 98 4.13 -13.02 0.65
N VAL A 99 4.08 -12.77 1.96
CA VAL A 99 3.19 -11.76 2.56
C VAL A 99 3.89 -11.11 3.74
N TYR A 100 3.89 -9.79 3.77
CA TYR A 100 4.24 -8.99 4.94
C TYR A 100 3.04 -8.13 5.35
N TRP A 101 3.07 -7.68 6.60
CA TRP A 101 1.99 -6.92 7.22
C TRP A 101 2.53 -5.56 7.60
N LEU A 102 1.76 -4.53 7.29
CA LEU A 102 2.09 -3.15 7.58
C LEU A 102 0.99 -2.53 8.44
N LEU A 103 1.38 -1.73 9.41
CA LEU A 103 0.54 -0.71 10.02
C LEU A 103 0.95 0.63 9.42
N LEU A 104 0.01 1.36 8.84
CA LEU A 104 0.13 2.78 8.54
C LEU A 104 -0.58 3.53 9.66
N LEU A 105 0.12 4.43 10.34
CA LEU A 105 -0.40 5.25 11.43
C LEU A 105 0.31 6.61 11.41
N ASP A 106 -0.45 7.69 11.40
CA ASP A 106 0.08 9.07 11.40
C ASP A 106 1.15 9.31 10.32
N GLY A 107 0.94 8.73 9.13
CA GLY A 107 1.87 8.81 8.00
C GLY A 107 3.13 7.93 8.12
N ASN A 108 3.28 7.15 9.19
CA ASN A 108 4.42 6.27 9.41
C ASN A 108 4.08 4.81 9.10
N GLU A 109 5.03 4.12 8.45
CA GLU A 109 4.92 2.70 8.12
C GLU A 109 5.66 1.82 9.15
N TYR A 110 4.95 0.84 9.70
CA TYR A 110 5.51 -0.14 10.63
C TYR A 110 5.31 -1.56 10.09
N THR A 111 6.39 -2.32 9.97
CA THR A 111 6.27 -3.76 9.71
C THR A 111 5.81 -4.47 10.98
N ILE A 112 4.71 -5.21 10.89
CA ILE A 112 4.12 -5.90 12.05
C ILE A 112 4.12 -7.42 11.84
N PRO A 113 4.21 -8.21 12.91
CA PRO A 113 3.99 -9.65 12.83
C PRO A 113 2.51 -9.98 12.63
N LYS A 114 2.23 -11.11 11.96
CA LYS A 114 0.87 -11.55 11.61
C LYS A 114 -0.10 -11.61 12.81
N TRP A 115 0.40 -11.94 14.00
CA TRP A 115 -0.43 -12.09 15.19
C TRP A 115 -0.95 -10.75 15.73
N GLN A 116 -0.32 -9.63 15.39
CA GLN A 116 -0.77 -8.28 15.76
C GLN A 116 -1.84 -7.71 14.82
N VAL A 117 -2.09 -8.32 13.67
CA VAL A 117 -3.00 -7.78 12.64
C VAL A 117 -4.40 -7.50 13.18
N LEU A 118 -5.06 -8.46 13.84
CA LEU A 118 -6.41 -8.24 14.36
C LEU A 118 -6.43 -7.29 15.58
N PRO A 119 -5.54 -7.44 16.58
CA PRO A 119 -5.46 -6.47 17.67
C PRO A 119 -5.29 -5.02 17.21
N LEU A 120 -4.42 -4.77 16.22
CA LEU A 120 -4.19 -3.42 15.71
C LEU A 120 -5.37 -2.89 14.89
N VAL A 121 -6.04 -3.73 14.11
CA VAL A 121 -7.29 -3.34 13.41
C VAL A 121 -8.36 -2.92 14.41
N GLU A 122 -8.51 -3.66 15.51
CA GLU A 122 -9.49 -3.34 16.56
C GLU A 122 -9.14 -2.05 17.32
N ALA A 123 -7.85 -1.86 17.63
CA ALA A 123 -7.39 -0.67 18.32
C ALA A 123 -7.53 0.60 17.45
N LEU A 124 -7.26 0.53 16.15
CA LEU A 124 -7.53 1.63 15.21
C LEU A 124 -9.03 1.95 15.15
N ARG A 125 -9.88 0.92 15.06
CA ARG A 125 -11.34 1.10 14.99
C ARG A 125 -11.93 1.69 16.28
N SER A 126 -11.33 1.39 17.43
CA SER A 126 -11.76 1.91 18.74
C SER A 126 -11.15 3.27 19.07
N GLY A 127 -10.26 3.82 18.23
CA GLY A 127 -9.55 5.06 18.51
C GLY A 127 -8.52 4.94 19.63
N THR A 128 -8.10 3.72 19.98
CA THR A 128 -7.07 3.49 21.02
C THR A 128 -5.64 3.62 20.45
N LEU A 129 -5.52 3.61 19.12
CA LEU A 129 -4.29 3.82 18.37
C LEU A 129 -4.48 5.08 17.52
N GLY A 130 -4.08 6.22 18.07
CA GLY A 130 -4.19 7.56 17.49
C GLY A 130 -4.20 8.61 18.60
N ALA A 131 -3.45 9.70 18.43
CA ALA A 131 -3.43 10.85 19.34
C ALA A 131 -4.53 11.87 18.98
#